data_AF-A0A7H4PQD1-F1
#
_entry.id   AF-A0A7H4PQD1-F1
#
_cell.length_a   1.000
_cell.length_b   1.000
_cell.length_c   1.000
_cell.angle_alpha   90.00
_cell.angle_beta   90.00
_cell.angle_gamma   90.00
#
_symmetry.space_group_name_H-M   'P 1'
#
loop_
_entity.id
_entity.type
_entity.pdbx_description
1 polymer ?
#
loop_
_entity_poly.entity_id
_entity_poly.type
_entity_poly.pdbx_seq_one_letter_code
_entity_poly.pdbx_strand_id
1 'polypeptide(L)'
;MGERSQLEAFQTAAKQIAQQGLDSLVPFWRFYAAIESFLEPAVSRTITQACQNGILDEFDGNLLKTLFLIRYVDLLKSTPENLVTLSIDKIDADKVELRHRVEKSLNTLERLMLIARVEDKYVFLTNEEKEIENEIRNVEVDFSAINKKLASIIFDDILKNRKYRYPANKQDFDISRFLNGHPLDGAMLNDLVVKILTPKDPSYTFYNSDAACRPYTSEGDGCILIRLPDEGRTWTDIDLVVQTEKFLRDNAGQRPEQASLLSEKARENSVREKMLRVQLESLIAEADVWAIGERLPKKSSTPSSMVDEACRYVIENTFCQAKNAASVQRRYRT
;
A
#
# COMPACT_ATOMS: atom_id res chain seq x y z
N MET A 1 -23.73 21.05 32.84
CA MET A 1 -22.29 20.96 33.20
C MET A 1 -21.36 21.09 31.98
N GLY A 2 -21.75 20.62 30.79
CA GLY A 2 -20.93 20.76 29.56
C GLY A 2 -20.68 22.19 29.08
N GLU A 3 -21.67 23.09 29.10
CA GLU A 3 -21.51 24.45 28.57
C GLU A 3 -20.50 25.32 29.36
N ARG A 4 -20.41 25.14 30.68
CA ARG A 4 -19.41 25.84 31.52
C ARG A 4 -17.99 25.34 31.24
N SER A 5 -17.82 24.04 31.02
CA SER A 5 -16.54 23.43 30.68
C SER A 5 -16.06 23.85 29.28
N GLN A 6 -16.98 23.98 28.31
CA GLN A 6 -16.66 24.53 26.98
C GLN A 6 -16.20 25.99 27.07
N LEU A 7 -16.96 26.84 27.76
CA LEU A 7 -16.60 28.25 27.96
C LEU A 7 -15.23 28.43 28.64
N GLU A 8 -14.92 27.59 29.63
CA GLU A 8 -13.62 27.56 30.29
C GLU A 8 -12.48 27.18 29.32
N ALA A 9 -12.72 26.22 28.41
CA ALA A 9 -11.74 25.84 27.39
C ALA A 9 -11.45 26.98 26.40
N PHE A 10 -12.50 27.65 25.91
CA PHE A 10 -12.35 28.84 25.06
C PHE A 10 -11.64 29.98 25.78
N GLN A 11 -11.99 30.23 27.04
CA GLN A 11 -11.32 31.26 27.84
C GLN A 11 -9.84 30.94 28.05
N THR A 12 -9.52 29.68 28.35
CA THR A 12 -8.13 29.21 28.55
C THR A 12 -7.32 29.39 27.27
N ALA A 13 -7.84 28.97 26.12
CA ALA A 13 -7.17 29.13 24.84
C ALA A 13 -6.98 30.62 24.46
N ALA A 14 -7.99 31.46 24.70
CA ALA A 14 -7.90 32.90 24.46
C ALA A 14 -6.86 33.59 25.35
N LYS A 15 -6.78 33.21 26.64
CA LYS A 15 -5.77 33.74 27.58
C LYS A 15 -4.35 33.41 27.12
N GLN A 16 -4.11 32.26 26.50
CA GLN A 16 -2.77 31.88 26.00
C GLN A 16 -2.27 32.78 24.86
N ILE A 17 -3.17 33.39 24.09
CA ILE A 17 -2.82 34.30 22.99
C ILE A 17 -3.07 35.78 23.32
N ALA A 18 -3.48 36.10 24.55
CA ALA A 18 -3.91 37.45 24.92
C ALA A 18 -2.83 38.53 24.77
N GLN A 19 -1.55 38.13 24.77
CA GLN A 19 -0.41 39.04 24.57
C GLN A 19 0.11 39.04 23.12
N GLN A 20 -0.53 38.28 22.21
CA GLN A 20 -0.15 38.22 20.80
C GLN A 20 -0.87 39.32 19.99
N GLY A 21 -0.48 39.50 18.72
CA GLY A 21 -1.03 40.52 17.85
C GLY A 21 -2.48 40.26 17.41
N LEU A 22 -3.15 41.29 16.89
CA LEU A 22 -4.54 41.20 16.38
C LEU A 22 -4.69 40.26 15.17
N ASP A 23 -3.57 39.89 14.55
CA ASP A 23 -3.43 38.91 13.47
C ASP A 23 -3.41 37.46 13.96
N SER A 24 -3.41 37.22 15.27
CA SER A 24 -3.28 35.89 15.86
C SER A 24 -4.61 35.15 15.90
N LEU A 25 -4.56 33.87 15.54
CA LEU A 25 -5.66 32.92 15.59
C LEU A 25 -5.36 31.84 16.64
N VAL A 26 -6.41 31.19 17.15
CA VAL A 26 -6.27 30.09 18.12
C VAL A 26 -6.20 28.77 17.36
N PRO A 27 -5.01 28.16 17.18
CA PRO A 27 -4.92 26.83 16.62
C PRO A 27 -5.50 25.79 17.59
N PHE A 28 -6.00 24.68 17.05
CA PHE A 28 -6.85 23.74 17.80
C PHE A 28 -6.12 23.06 18.97
N TRP A 29 -4.81 22.85 18.86
CA TRP A 29 -4.00 22.24 19.93
C TRP A 29 -4.02 23.04 21.23
N ARG A 30 -4.30 24.35 21.20
CA ARG A 30 -4.35 25.20 22.41
C ARG A 30 -5.46 24.80 23.37
N PHE A 31 -6.51 24.15 22.87
CA PHE A 31 -7.59 23.60 23.68
C PHE A 31 -7.16 22.40 24.53
N TYR A 32 -6.02 21.76 24.23
CA TYR A 32 -5.50 20.63 24.99
C TYR A 32 -5.27 20.99 26.46
N ALA A 33 -4.72 22.18 26.74
CA ALA A 33 -4.42 22.64 28.10
C ALA A 33 -5.67 22.70 29.00
N ALA A 34 -6.84 22.95 28.43
CA ALA A 34 -8.10 23.02 29.18
C ALA A 34 -8.63 21.64 29.59
N ILE A 35 -8.25 20.59 28.86
CA ILE A 35 -8.72 19.23 29.14
C ILE A 35 -7.66 18.36 29.82
N GLU A 36 -6.39 18.78 29.80
CA GLU A 36 -5.24 17.99 30.26
C GLU A 36 -5.41 17.45 31.69
N SER A 37 -5.92 18.27 32.62
CA SER A 37 -6.16 17.86 34.01
C SER A 37 -7.26 16.80 34.17
N PHE A 38 -8.12 16.63 33.16
CA PHE A 38 -9.21 15.65 33.15
C PHE A 38 -8.81 14.35 32.43
N LEU A 39 -7.65 14.31 31.79
CA LEU A 39 -7.16 13.12 31.11
C LEU A 39 -6.64 12.09 32.11
N GLU A 40 -6.76 10.82 31.76
CA GLU A 40 -6.09 9.77 32.50
C GLU A 40 -4.56 10.00 32.51
N PRO A 41 -3.89 9.82 33.67
CA PRO A 41 -2.46 10.09 33.78
C PRO A 41 -1.59 9.34 32.76
N ALA A 42 -2.00 8.16 32.30
CA ALA A 42 -1.29 7.39 31.30
C ALA A 42 -1.27 8.09 29.93
N VAL A 43 -2.39 8.71 29.54
CA VAL A 43 -2.55 9.42 28.26
C VAL A 43 -1.73 10.71 28.27
N SER A 44 -1.89 11.54 29.32
CA SER A 44 -1.13 12.79 29.48
C SER A 44 0.39 12.52 29.52
N ARG A 45 0.83 11.47 30.23
CA ARG A 45 2.24 11.05 30.26
C ARG A 45 2.76 10.67 28.88
N THR A 46 1.98 9.95 28.08
CA THR A 46 2.38 9.52 26.74
C THR A 46 2.67 10.72 25.84
N ILE A 47 1.78 11.71 25.83
CA ILE A 47 1.94 12.95 25.05
C ILE A 47 3.13 13.76 25.59
N THR A 48 3.24 13.90 26.90
CA THR A 48 4.32 14.64 27.57
C THR A 48 5.69 14.04 27.24
N GLN A 49 5.84 12.72 27.38
CA GLN A 49 7.08 12.00 27.09
C GLN A 49 7.44 12.11 25.60
N ALA A 50 6.45 11.98 24.70
CA ALA A 50 6.69 12.16 23.27
C ALA A 50 7.22 13.55 22.95
N CYS A 51 6.71 14.61 23.61
CA CYS A 51 7.18 15.98 23.40
C CYS A 51 8.54 16.26 24.07
N GLN A 52 8.96 15.48 25.07
CA GLN A 52 10.19 15.70 25.84
C GLN A 52 11.37 14.82 25.39
N ASN A 53 11.16 13.86 24.49
CA ASN A 53 12.18 12.91 24.06
C ASN A 53 13.29 13.52 23.15
N GLY A 54 13.16 14.80 22.75
CA GLY A 54 14.11 15.50 21.88
C GLY A 54 14.06 15.08 20.41
N ILE A 55 13.18 14.14 20.04
CA ILE A 55 12.94 13.72 18.66
C ILE A 55 11.88 14.59 18.01
N LEU A 56 10.81 14.90 18.76
CA LEU A 56 9.73 15.76 18.32
C LEU A 56 10.09 17.22 18.55
N ASP A 57 9.80 18.06 17.56
CA ASP A 57 9.80 19.50 17.77
C ASP A 57 8.43 20.00 18.29
N GLU A 58 8.35 21.30 18.59
CA GLU A 58 7.14 21.90 19.14
C GLU A 58 5.92 21.74 18.22
N PHE A 59 6.12 21.81 16.90
CA PHE A 59 5.03 21.65 15.94
C PHE A 59 4.53 20.21 15.95
N ASP A 60 5.42 19.22 16.03
CA ASP A 60 5.04 17.82 16.12
C ASP A 60 4.21 17.53 17.37
N GLY A 61 4.63 18.07 18.51
CA GLY A 61 3.88 17.95 19.77
C GLY A 61 2.50 18.61 19.69
N ASN A 62 2.40 19.75 19.02
CA ASN A 62 1.13 20.45 18.82
C ASN A 62 0.20 19.67 17.88
N LEU A 63 0.72 19.12 16.80
CA LEU A 63 -0.07 18.30 15.89
C LEU A 63 -0.57 17.02 16.57
N LEU A 64 0.27 16.38 17.40
CA LEU A 64 -0.11 15.22 18.20
C LEU A 64 -1.27 15.54 19.16
N LYS A 65 -1.23 16.70 19.83
CA LYS A 65 -2.33 17.18 20.68
C LYS A 65 -3.61 17.43 19.89
N THR A 66 -3.52 18.03 18.71
CA THR A 66 -4.69 18.20 17.81
C THR A 66 -5.29 16.84 17.44
N LEU A 67 -4.47 15.87 17.03
CA LEU A 67 -4.92 14.53 16.68
C LEU A 67 -5.57 13.80 17.85
N PHE A 68 -5.05 13.98 19.05
CA PHE A 68 -5.67 13.46 20.27
C PHE A 68 -7.06 14.09 20.51
N LEU A 69 -7.17 15.42 20.42
CA LEU A 69 -8.42 16.15 20.67
C LEU A 69 -9.55 15.76 19.72
N ILE A 70 -9.22 15.46 18.45
CA ILE A 70 -10.21 15.17 17.41
C ILE A 70 -10.48 13.67 17.23
N ARG A 71 -9.80 12.79 17.98
CA ARG A 71 -9.85 11.33 17.79
C ARG A 71 -11.27 10.76 17.80
N TYR A 72 -12.13 11.27 18.69
CA TYR A 72 -13.52 10.81 18.86
C TYR A 72 -14.55 11.80 18.31
N VAL A 73 -14.14 12.70 17.40
CA VAL A 73 -15.01 13.72 16.80
C VAL A 73 -15.34 13.33 15.36
N ASP A 74 -16.46 12.64 15.15
CA ASP A 74 -16.86 12.11 13.84
C ASP A 74 -17.00 13.19 12.75
N LEU A 75 -17.42 14.40 13.14
CA LEU A 75 -17.60 15.55 12.26
C LEU A 75 -16.28 16.06 11.67
N LEU A 76 -15.15 15.83 12.35
CA LEU A 76 -13.86 16.41 12.00
C LEU A 76 -12.85 15.31 11.66
N LYS A 77 -12.81 14.94 10.37
CA LYS A 77 -11.85 13.98 9.85
C LYS A 77 -10.42 14.53 9.98
N SER A 78 -9.49 13.73 10.47
CA SER A 78 -8.07 14.06 10.60
C SER A 78 -7.29 13.88 9.28
N THR A 79 -7.82 14.42 8.19
CA THR A 79 -7.14 14.47 6.89
C THR A 79 -6.03 15.55 6.91
N PRO A 80 -4.97 15.45 6.08
CA PRO A 80 -3.92 16.46 6.04
C PRO A 80 -4.44 17.89 5.82
N GLU A 81 -5.47 18.06 4.98
CA GLU A 81 -6.08 19.36 4.69
C GLU A 81 -6.80 19.97 5.91
N ASN A 82 -7.54 19.13 6.66
CA ASN A 82 -8.18 19.58 7.88
C ASN A 82 -7.15 19.90 8.95
N LEU A 83 -6.08 19.10 9.06
CA LEU A 83 -5.00 19.34 10.01
C LEU A 83 -4.26 20.65 9.72
N VAL A 84 -4.01 20.97 8.44
CA VAL A 84 -3.49 22.29 8.05
C VAL A 84 -4.42 23.39 8.57
N THR A 85 -5.73 23.28 8.33
CA THR A 85 -6.72 24.27 8.78
C THR A 85 -6.73 24.44 10.30
N LEU A 86 -6.65 23.34 11.05
CA LEU A 86 -6.65 23.32 12.52
C LEU A 86 -5.33 23.84 13.12
N SER A 87 -4.25 23.86 12.33
CA SER A 87 -2.92 24.34 12.74
C SER A 87 -2.66 25.81 12.43
N ILE A 88 -3.57 26.51 11.72
CA ILE A 88 -3.41 27.94 11.42
C ILE A 88 -3.44 28.75 12.72
N ASP A 89 -2.40 29.56 12.92
CA ASP A 89 -2.22 30.42 14.10
C ASP A 89 -2.17 31.92 13.77
N LYS A 90 -2.17 32.30 12.48
CA LYS A 90 -2.20 33.69 12.01
C LYS A 90 -3.01 33.87 10.74
N ILE A 91 -3.50 35.09 10.52
CA ILE A 91 -4.30 35.45 9.33
C ILE A 91 -3.49 35.32 8.02
N ASP A 92 -2.21 35.67 8.03
CA ASP A 92 -1.32 35.70 6.87
C ASP A 92 -0.49 34.41 6.70
N ALA A 93 -0.85 33.34 7.41
CA ALA A 93 -0.12 32.07 7.36
C ALA A 93 -0.04 31.49 5.93
N ASP A 94 1.17 31.14 5.49
CA ASP A 94 1.38 30.43 4.24
C ASP A 94 0.89 28.98 4.35
N LYS A 95 -0.26 28.71 3.71
CA LYS A 95 -0.88 27.38 3.72
C LYS A 95 -0.04 26.31 3.01
N VAL A 96 0.79 26.68 2.04
CA VAL A 96 1.63 25.74 1.29
C VAL A 96 2.78 25.29 2.18
N GLU A 97 3.46 26.22 2.84
CA GLU A 97 4.50 25.90 3.81
C GLU A 97 3.94 25.09 4.99
N LEU A 98 2.80 25.50 5.54
CA LEU A 98 2.14 24.80 6.64
C LEU A 98 1.74 23.37 6.24
N ARG A 99 1.27 23.16 5.00
CA ARG A 99 0.98 21.82 4.48
C ARG A 99 2.21 20.93 4.46
N HIS A 100 3.32 21.42 3.93
CA HIS A 100 4.57 20.66 3.93
C HIS A 100 5.03 20.32 5.36
N ARG A 101 4.84 21.27 6.29
CA ARG A 101 5.16 21.07 7.71
C ARG A 101 4.27 20.01 8.37
N VAL A 102 2.97 20.01 8.10
CA VAL A 102 2.03 18.99 8.55
C VAL A 102 2.41 17.62 8.00
N GLU A 103 2.66 17.49 6.69
CA GLU A 103 3.03 16.21 6.07
C GLU A 103 4.33 15.64 6.66
N LYS A 104 5.35 16.49 6.86
CA LYS A 104 6.60 16.09 7.52
C LYS A 104 6.36 15.61 8.96
N SER A 105 5.53 16.33 9.70
CA SER A 105 5.20 16.00 11.09
C SER A 105 4.45 14.69 11.20
N LEU A 106 3.45 14.46 10.34
CA LEU A 106 2.70 13.20 10.27
C LEU A 106 3.62 12.01 10.01
N ASN A 107 4.58 12.15 9.08
CA ASN A 107 5.56 11.09 8.81
C ASN A 107 6.43 10.80 10.05
N THR A 108 6.87 11.81 10.78
CA THR A 108 7.65 11.64 12.02
C THR A 108 6.82 10.94 13.11
N LEU A 109 5.59 11.39 13.33
CA LEU A 109 4.68 10.83 14.34
C LEU A 109 4.30 9.38 14.03
N GLU A 110 4.07 9.04 12.75
CA GLU A 110 3.76 7.68 12.30
C GLU A 110 4.98 6.75 12.47
N ARG A 111 6.18 7.24 12.16
CA ARG A 111 7.43 6.51 12.41
C ARG A 111 7.66 6.20 13.88
N LEU A 112 7.29 7.13 14.77
CA LEU A 112 7.36 6.95 16.22
C LEU A 112 6.17 6.16 16.80
N MET A 113 5.25 5.66 15.95
CA MET A 113 4.05 4.93 16.37
C MET A 113 3.19 5.69 17.37
N LEU A 114 3.16 7.01 17.26
CA LEU A 114 2.26 7.85 18.05
C LEU A 114 0.89 7.97 17.38
N ILE A 115 0.87 7.80 16.06
CA ILE A 115 -0.32 7.85 15.22
C ILE A 115 -0.26 6.70 14.21
N ALA A 116 -1.41 6.32 13.66
CA ALA A 116 -1.50 5.46 12.50
C ALA A 116 -2.31 6.13 11.40
N ARG A 117 -1.99 5.79 10.15
CA ARG A 117 -2.81 6.15 9.01
C ARG A 117 -3.91 5.10 8.81
N VAL A 118 -5.15 5.56 8.81
CA VAL A 118 -6.33 4.75 8.50
C VAL A 118 -7.02 5.42 7.31
N GLU A 119 -7.00 4.75 6.16
CA GLU A 119 -7.51 5.28 4.90
C GLU A 119 -6.80 6.62 4.51
N ASP A 120 -7.54 7.71 4.50
CA ASP A 120 -7.09 9.08 4.21
C ASP A 120 -6.88 9.94 5.48
N LYS A 121 -6.97 9.33 6.67
CA LYS A 121 -6.92 10.00 7.96
C LYS A 121 -5.76 9.54 8.80
N TYR A 122 -5.40 10.37 9.78
CA TYR A 122 -4.40 10.06 10.80
C TYR A 122 -5.04 9.98 12.17
N VAL A 123 -4.79 8.92 12.91
CA VAL A 123 -5.45 8.68 14.20
C VAL A 123 -4.40 8.52 15.28
N PHE A 124 -4.55 9.26 16.39
CA PHE A 124 -3.71 9.11 17.59
C PHE A 124 -3.85 7.71 18.16
N LEU A 125 -2.76 6.98 18.40
CA LEU A 125 -2.84 5.61 18.91
C LEU A 125 -2.92 5.56 20.43
N THR A 126 -3.87 4.79 20.96
CA THR A 126 -3.90 4.42 22.39
C THR A 126 -2.76 3.46 22.73
N ASN A 127 -2.46 3.25 24.02
CA ASN A 127 -1.41 2.32 24.42
C ASN A 127 -1.70 0.89 23.96
N GLU A 128 -2.96 0.46 24.06
CA GLU A 128 -3.42 -0.85 23.60
C GLU A 128 -3.31 -0.97 22.07
N GLU A 129 -3.69 0.07 21.32
CA GLU A 129 -3.52 0.09 19.86
C GLU A 129 -2.05 0.04 19.47
N LYS A 130 -1.17 0.75 20.17
CA LYS A 130 0.28 0.70 19.93
C LYS A 130 0.85 -0.68 20.18
N GLU A 131 0.38 -1.37 21.22
CA GLU A 131 0.79 -2.74 21.52
C GLU A 131 0.43 -3.66 20.35
N ILE A 132 -0.83 -3.65 19.91
CA ILE A 132 -1.28 -4.47 18.77
C ILE A 132 -0.56 -4.10 17.47
N GLU A 133 -0.37 -2.80 17.17
CA GLU A 133 0.38 -2.37 15.99
C GLU A 133 1.83 -2.86 16.02
N ASN A 134 2.47 -2.86 17.20
CA ASN A 134 3.82 -3.41 17.35
C ASN A 134 3.84 -4.93 17.18
N GLU A 135 2.89 -5.64 17.77
CA GLU A 135 2.77 -7.08 17.60
C GLU A 135 2.56 -7.45 16.13
N ILE A 136 1.68 -6.74 15.41
CA ILE A 136 1.45 -6.93 13.97
C ILE A 136 2.76 -6.73 13.18
N ARG A 137 3.48 -5.63 13.41
CA ARG A 137 4.75 -5.34 12.70
C ARG A 137 5.83 -6.39 12.94
N ASN A 138 5.84 -7.00 14.13
CA ASN A 138 6.79 -8.04 14.52
C ASN A 138 6.37 -9.44 14.09
N VAL A 139 5.19 -9.61 13.46
CA VAL A 139 4.80 -10.90 12.90
C VAL A 139 5.73 -11.25 11.76
N GLU A 140 6.46 -12.34 11.93
CA GLU A 140 7.29 -12.90 10.86
C GLU A 140 6.39 -13.51 9.79
N VAL A 141 6.56 -13.06 8.55
CA VAL A 141 5.87 -13.60 7.37
C VAL A 141 6.91 -14.16 6.43
N ASP A 142 6.66 -15.38 5.94
CA ASP A 142 7.55 -16.03 4.99
C ASP A 142 7.22 -15.59 3.56
N PHE A 143 8.21 -15.76 2.68
CA PHE A 143 8.06 -15.44 1.27
C PHE A 143 6.88 -16.19 0.63
N SER A 144 6.60 -17.42 1.08
CA SER A 144 5.48 -18.23 0.57
C SER A 144 4.12 -17.58 0.84
N ALA A 145 3.88 -17.09 2.06
CA ALA A 145 2.64 -16.39 2.39
C ALA A 145 2.46 -15.10 1.58
N ILE A 146 3.52 -14.30 1.46
CA ILE A 146 3.53 -13.08 0.63
C ILE A 146 3.23 -13.43 -0.83
N ASN A 147 3.94 -14.41 -1.39
CA ASN A 147 3.79 -14.81 -2.78
C ASN A 147 2.39 -15.36 -3.06
N LYS A 148 1.82 -16.13 -2.12
CA LYS A 148 0.44 -16.64 -2.24
C LYS A 148 -0.57 -15.49 -2.24
N LYS A 149 -0.41 -14.48 -1.38
CA LYS A 149 -1.31 -13.32 -1.34
C LYS A 149 -1.21 -12.49 -2.62
N LEU A 150 0.01 -12.20 -3.07
CA LEU A 150 0.24 -11.52 -4.35
C LEU A 150 -0.37 -12.29 -5.52
N ALA A 151 -0.19 -13.61 -5.57
CA ALA A 151 -0.74 -14.43 -6.64
C ALA A 151 -2.27 -14.37 -6.69
N SER A 152 -2.93 -14.41 -5.54
CA SER A 152 -4.37 -14.26 -5.44
C SER A 152 -4.83 -12.90 -5.98
N ILE A 153 -4.19 -11.80 -5.55
CA ILE A 153 -4.57 -10.46 -6.00
C ILE A 153 -4.29 -10.27 -7.51
N ILE A 154 -3.10 -10.66 -7.99
CA ILE A 154 -2.69 -10.43 -9.37
C ILE A 154 -3.49 -11.31 -10.33
N PHE A 155 -3.58 -12.61 -10.08
CA PHE A 155 -4.16 -13.54 -11.05
C PHE A 155 -5.66 -13.76 -10.87
N ASP A 156 -6.17 -13.83 -9.65
CA ASP A 156 -7.59 -14.11 -9.43
C ASP A 156 -8.43 -12.82 -9.39
N ASP A 157 -7.86 -11.70 -8.91
CA ASP A 157 -8.57 -10.42 -8.79
C ASP A 157 -8.33 -9.47 -9.97
N ILE A 158 -7.09 -9.27 -10.40
CA ILE A 158 -6.77 -8.29 -11.45
C ILE A 158 -6.90 -8.92 -12.84
N LEU A 159 -6.12 -9.97 -13.13
CA LEU A 159 -6.07 -10.55 -14.48
C LEU A 159 -7.29 -11.42 -14.79
N LYS A 160 -7.77 -12.20 -13.81
CA LYS A 160 -8.95 -13.10 -13.84
C LYS A 160 -8.93 -14.23 -14.88
N ASN A 161 -8.30 -14.02 -16.01
CA ASN A 161 -8.29 -14.91 -17.16
C ASN A 161 -7.22 -15.99 -16.99
N ARG A 162 -7.65 -17.25 -17.09
CA ARG A 162 -6.75 -18.42 -17.13
C ARG A 162 -6.49 -18.93 -18.55
N LYS A 163 -7.21 -18.38 -19.52
CA LYS A 163 -7.12 -18.73 -20.94
C LYS A 163 -7.02 -17.47 -21.77
N TYR A 164 -6.27 -17.54 -22.86
CA TYR A 164 -6.26 -16.53 -23.89
C TYR A 164 -7.03 -17.01 -25.12
N ARG A 165 -8.01 -16.24 -25.57
CA ARG A 165 -8.79 -16.55 -26.77
C ARG A 165 -8.21 -15.83 -27.98
N TYR A 166 -7.59 -16.58 -28.90
CA TYR A 166 -6.96 -15.97 -30.07
C TYR A 166 -8.02 -15.43 -31.05
N PRO A 167 -8.00 -14.12 -31.38
CA PRO A 167 -9.09 -13.50 -32.14
C PRO A 167 -9.30 -14.07 -33.54
N ALA A 168 -8.23 -14.52 -34.21
CA ALA A 168 -8.23 -14.90 -35.62
C ALA A 168 -8.92 -16.24 -35.89
N ASN A 169 -8.73 -17.24 -35.02
CA ASN A 169 -9.33 -18.59 -35.17
C ASN A 169 -10.28 -18.98 -34.03
N LYS A 170 -10.48 -18.09 -33.04
CA LYS A 170 -11.34 -18.29 -31.86
C LYS A 170 -10.92 -19.45 -30.96
N GLN A 171 -9.71 -19.98 -31.12
CA GLN A 171 -9.14 -21.02 -30.28
C GLN A 171 -8.76 -20.45 -28.91
N ASP A 172 -9.03 -21.22 -27.87
CA ASP A 172 -8.62 -20.92 -26.51
C ASP A 172 -7.30 -21.62 -26.19
N PHE A 173 -6.37 -20.89 -25.60
CA PHE A 173 -5.08 -21.37 -25.14
C PHE A 173 -5.03 -21.24 -23.62
N ASP A 174 -4.77 -22.35 -22.93
CA ASP A 174 -4.55 -22.35 -21.49
C ASP A 174 -3.21 -21.66 -21.15
N ILE A 175 -3.20 -20.87 -20.07
CA ILE A 175 -2.03 -20.13 -19.62
C ILE A 175 -1.46 -20.80 -18.38
N SER A 176 -0.20 -21.20 -18.42
CA SER A 176 0.57 -21.56 -17.23
C SER A 176 1.10 -20.31 -16.54
N ARG A 177 0.76 -20.14 -15.27
CA ARG A 177 1.03 -18.91 -14.51
C ARG A 177 2.13 -19.14 -13.49
N PHE A 178 3.06 -18.19 -13.44
CA PHE A 178 4.13 -18.14 -12.44
C PHE A 178 4.17 -16.78 -11.77
N LEU A 179 4.48 -16.80 -10.48
CA LEU A 179 4.81 -15.59 -9.73
C LEU A 179 6.12 -15.82 -8.99
N ASN A 180 7.10 -14.95 -9.24
CA ASN A 180 8.41 -14.99 -8.56
C ASN A 180 9.05 -16.39 -8.64
N GLY A 181 9.09 -16.96 -9.86
CA GLY A 181 9.63 -18.29 -10.11
C GLY A 181 8.77 -19.48 -9.64
N HIS A 182 7.70 -19.24 -8.86
CA HIS A 182 6.84 -20.31 -8.38
C HIS A 182 5.63 -20.55 -9.31
N PRO A 183 5.36 -21.81 -9.70
CA PRO A 183 4.16 -22.15 -10.46
C PRO A 183 2.92 -22.01 -9.60
N LEU A 184 1.85 -21.46 -10.18
CA LEU A 184 0.52 -21.37 -9.56
C LEU A 184 -0.43 -22.47 -10.03
N ASP A 185 -0.07 -23.12 -11.14
CA ASP A 185 -0.80 -24.20 -11.76
C ASP A 185 -0.04 -25.52 -11.59
N GLY A 186 -0.65 -26.64 -11.97
CA GLY A 186 -0.05 -27.97 -11.85
C GLY A 186 1.27 -28.14 -12.63
N ALA A 187 1.89 -29.32 -12.50
CA ALA A 187 3.24 -29.58 -13.01
C ALA A 187 3.39 -29.55 -14.55
N MET A 188 2.29 -29.66 -15.30
CA MET A 188 2.34 -29.60 -16.77
C MET A 188 2.22 -28.17 -17.27
N LEU A 189 3.20 -27.74 -18.05
CA LEU A 189 3.19 -26.46 -18.75
C LEU A 189 2.30 -26.52 -19.99
N ASN A 190 1.52 -25.46 -20.21
CA ASN A 190 0.79 -25.22 -21.43
C ASN A 190 1.65 -24.41 -22.41
N ASP A 191 1.21 -24.33 -23.66
CA ASP A 191 1.89 -23.60 -24.74
C ASP A 191 2.12 -22.10 -24.44
N LEU A 192 1.27 -21.50 -23.59
CA LEU A 192 1.45 -20.14 -23.10
C LEU A 192 1.93 -20.15 -21.65
N VAL A 193 3.12 -19.62 -21.41
CA VAL A 193 3.69 -19.47 -20.08
C VAL A 193 3.82 -17.99 -19.74
N VAL A 194 3.08 -17.52 -18.74
CA VAL A 194 3.13 -16.15 -18.24
C VAL A 194 3.80 -16.14 -16.86
N LYS A 195 4.93 -15.44 -16.77
CA LYS A 195 5.71 -15.28 -15.55
C LYS A 195 5.66 -13.83 -15.10
N ILE A 196 5.21 -13.60 -13.89
CA ILE A 196 5.22 -12.27 -13.25
C ILE A 196 6.33 -12.24 -12.22
N LEU A 197 7.14 -11.19 -12.24
CA LEU A 197 8.26 -10.99 -11.34
C LEU A 197 8.08 -9.67 -10.59
N THR A 198 8.17 -9.73 -9.26
CA THR A 198 8.03 -8.58 -8.35
C THR A 198 9.32 -8.37 -7.55
N PRO A 199 9.54 -7.17 -6.97
CA PRO A 199 10.67 -6.87 -6.08
C PRO A 199 10.78 -7.74 -4.83
N LYS A 200 9.74 -8.53 -4.51
CA LYS A 200 9.80 -9.52 -3.42
C LYS A 200 10.66 -10.74 -3.77
N ASP A 201 10.89 -11.00 -5.06
CA ASP A 201 11.74 -12.10 -5.49
C ASP A 201 13.25 -11.76 -5.29
N PRO A 202 14.04 -12.66 -4.67
CA PRO A 202 15.48 -12.45 -4.49
C PRO A 202 16.27 -12.22 -5.79
N SER A 203 15.79 -12.76 -6.91
CA SER A 203 16.37 -12.63 -8.24
C SER A 203 15.89 -11.38 -9.00
N TYR A 204 15.02 -10.55 -8.42
CA TYR A 204 14.44 -9.39 -9.11
C TYR A 204 15.48 -8.48 -9.79
N THR A 205 16.59 -8.21 -9.10
CA THR A 205 17.66 -7.33 -9.58
C THR A 205 18.44 -7.90 -10.76
N PHE A 206 18.46 -9.23 -10.91
CA PHE A 206 19.08 -9.89 -12.07
C PHE A 206 18.36 -9.54 -13.38
N TYR A 207 17.04 -9.37 -13.31
CA TYR A 207 16.18 -9.06 -14.46
C TYR A 207 16.01 -7.55 -14.70
N ASN A 208 16.98 -6.72 -14.30
CA ASN A 208 16.93 -5.27 -14.50
C ASN A 208 17.29 -4.80 -15.93
N SER A 209 17.68 -5.71 -16.83
CA SER A 209 18.14 -5.35 -18.17
C SER A 209 17.65 -6.31 -19.26
N ASP A 210 17.53 -5.78 -20.47
CA ASP A 210 17.23 -6.56 -21.68
C ASP A 210 18.21 -7.74 -21.87
N ALA A 211 19.48 -7.58 -21.48
CA ALA A 211 20.51 -8.62 -21.63
C ALA A 211 20.22 -9.89 -20.80
N ALA A 212 19.49 -9.76 -19.67
CA ALA A 212 19.06 -10.89 -18.86
C ALA A 212 17.67 -11.40 -19.29
N CYS A 213 16.73 -10.49 -19.55
CA CYS A 213 15.34 -10.85 -19.83
C CYS A 213 15.14 -11.51 -21.21
N ARG A 214 15.86 -11.05 -22.25
CA ARG A 214 15.74 -11.60 -23.60
C ARG A 214 16.13 -13.09 -23.67
N PRO A 215 17.36 -13.50 -23.28
CA PRO A 215 17.71 -14.92 -23.34
C PRO A 215 16.81 -15.79 -22.46
N TYR A 216 16.40 -15.30 -21.28
CA TYR A 216 15.48 -16.00 -20.39
C TYR A 216 14.11 -16.27 -21.03
N THR A 217 13.55 -15.29 -21.74
CA THR A 217 12.24 -15.43 -22.39
C THR A 217 12.29 -16.26 -23.68
N SER A 218 13.46 -16.39 -24.32
CA SER A 218 13.68 -17.26 -25.49
C SER A 218 14.02 -18.71 -25.16
N GLU A 219 14.27 -19.04 -23.90
CA GLU A 219 14.72 -20.38 -23.52
C GLU A 219 13.62 -21.44 -23.72
N GLY A 220 13.96 -22.58 -24.33
CA GLY A 220 13.02 -23.68 -24.60
C GLY A 220 11.90 -23.27 -25.56
N ASP A 221 10.66 -23.57 -25.19
CA ASP A 221 9.46 -23.13 -25.92
C ASP A 221 9.14 -21.63 -25.72
N GLY A 222 9.95 -20.95 -24.91
CA GLY A 222 9.84 -19.54 -24.59
C GLY A 222 8.76 -19.22 -23.55
N CYS A 223 8.76 -17.98 -23.07
CA CYS A 223 7.74 -17.49 -22.14
C CYS A 223 7.53 -15.98 -22.25
N ILE A 224 6.47 -15.51 -21.59
CA ILE A 224 6.18 -14.10 -21.34
C ILE A 224 6.69 -13.77 -19.94
N LEU A 225 7.53 -12.75 -19.82
CA LEU A 225 7.99 -12.19 -18.55
C LEU A 225 7.42 -10.78 -18.38
N ILE A 226 6.70 -10.56 -17.29
CA ILE A 226 6.17 -9.26 -16.87
C ILE A 226 6.87 -8.89 -15.58
N ARG A 227 7.69 -7.83 -15.60
CA ARG A 227 8.43 -7.36 -14.43
C ARG A 227 7.79 -6.07 -13.90
N LEU A 228 7.24 -6.15 -12.70
CA LEU A 228 6.63 -4.98 -12.04
C LEU A 228 7.71 -4.01 -11.58
N PRO A 229 7.45 -2.69 -11.60
CA PRO A 229 8.37 -1.68 -11.08
C PRO A 229 8.53 -1.73 -9.56
N ASP A 230 9.65 -1.20 -9.07
CA ASP A 230 9.96 -1.12 -7.63
C ASP A 230 9.40 0.16 -7.02
N GLU A 231 8.12 0.12 -6.65
CA GLU A 231 7.44 1.15 -5.87
C GLU A 231 7.39 0.73 -4.40
N GLY A 232 8.30 1.29 -3.58
CA GLY A 232 8.57 0.80 -2.23
C GLY A 232 7.36 0.78 -1.27
N ARG A 233 6.34 1.61 -1.52
CA ARG A 233 5.15 1.67 -0.67
C ARG A 233 4.25 0.45 -0.87
N THR A 234 3.92 0.10 -2.12
CA THR A 234 3.10 -1.06 -2.46
C THR A 234 3.70 -2.34 -1.86
N TRP A 235 5.04 -2.45 -1.91
CA TRP A 235 5.75 -3.62 -1.38
C TRP A 235 5.80 -3.65 0.15
N THR A 236 5.71 -2.50 0.81
CA THR A 236 5.55 -2.46 2.28
C THR A 236 4.10 -2.77 2.68
N ASP A 237 3.12 -2.28 1.91
CA ASP A 237 1.70 -2.49 2.16
C ASP A 237 1.32 -3.97 2.06
N ILE A 238 1.88 -4.74 1.11
CA ILE A 238 1.66 -6.20 1.05
C ILE A 238 2.19 -6.94 2.28
N ASP A 239 3.36 -6.57 2.80
CA ASP A 239 3.91 -7.20 4.01
C ASP A 239 2.94 -6.98 5.17
N LEU A 240 2.52 -5.73 5.37
CA LEU A 240 1.60 -5.36 6.45
C LEU A 240 0.25 -6.06 6.32
N VAL A 241 -0.27 -6.23 5.09
CA VAL A 241 -1.50 -7.00 4.84
C VAL A 241 -1.37 -8.44 5.33
N VAL A 242 -0.30 -9.13 4.92
CA VAL A 242 -0.07 -10.54 5.27
C VAL A 242 0.24 -10.71 6.76
N GLN A 243 1.01 -9.78 7.35
CA GLN A 243 1.30 -9.74 8.78
C GLN A 243 0.03 -9.60 9.60
N THR A 244 -0.85 -8.67 9.23
CA THR A 244 -2.10 -8.42 9.92
C THR A 244 -3.05 -9.62 9.80
N GLU A 245 -3.15 -10.24 8.61
CA GLU A 245 -3.94 -11.47 8.43
C GLU A 245 -3.45 -12.62 9.31
N LYS A 246 -2.12 -12.82 9.37
CA LYS A 246 -1.51 -13.84 10.21
C LYS A 246 -1.77 -13.55 11.70
N PHE A 247 -1.51 -12.33 12.15
CA PHE A 247 -1.76 -11.88 13.52
C PHE A 247 -3.21 -12.12 13.96
N LEU A 248 -4.18 -11.69 13.15
CA LEU A 248 -5.61 -11.83 13.45
C LEU A 248 -6.03 -13.30 13.51
N ARG A 249 -5.51 -14.14 12.61
CA ARG A 249 -5.75 -15.58 12.62
C ARG A 249 -5.18 -16.25 13.86
N ASP A 250 -3.95 -15.90 14.24
CA ASP A 250 -3.26 -16.50 15.38
C ASP A 250 -3.88 -16.09 16.72
N ASN A 251 -4.50 -14.90 16.80
CA ASN A 251 -5.15 -14.37 18.01
C ASN A 251 -6.68 -14.53 18.04
N ALA A 252 -7.26 -15.22 17.04
CA ALA A 252 -8.71 -15.40 16.95
C ALA A 252 -9.25 -16.14 18.19
N GLY A 253 -10.17 -15.49 18.92
CA GLY A 253 -10.81 -16.04 20.12
C GLY A 253 -9.94 -16.09 21.38
N GLN A 254 -8.68 -15.64 21.31
CA GLN A 254 -7.76 -15.67 22.46
C GLN A 254 -7.82 -14.40 23.31
N ARG A 255 -8.30 -13.28 22.75
CA ARG A 255 -8.29 -11.96 23.39
C ARG A 255 -9.69 -11.32 23.42
N PRO A 256 -10.62 -11.82 24.26
CA PRO A 256 -12.00 -11.33 24.28
C PRO A 256 -12.11 -9.85 24.67
N GLU A 257 -11.23 -9.37 25.55
CA GLU A 257 -11.17 -7.96 25.97
C GLU A 257 -10.81 -7.02 24.81
N GLN A 258 -10.03 -7.50 23.84
CA GLN A 258 -9.57 -6.73 22.68
C GLN A 258 -10.38 -7.01 21.40
N ALA A 259 -11.49 -7.77 21.49
CA ALA A 259 -12.21 -8.29 20.32
C ALA A 259 -12.70 -7.17 19.37
N SER A 260 -13.16 -6.05 19.93
CA SER A 260 -13.58 -4.88 19.14
C SER A 260 -12.42 -4.30 18.33
N LEU A 261 -11.25 -4.16 18.97
CA LEU A 261 -10.05 -3.61 18.34
C LEU A 261 -9.51 -4.55 17.25
N LEU A 262 -9.49 -5.86 17.49
CA LEU A 262 -9.11 -6.85 16.47
C LEU A 262 -10.07 -6.84 15.27
N SER A 263 -11.37 -6.68 15.51
CA SER A 263 -12.37 -6.53 14.45
C SER A 263 -12.12 -5.26 13.61
N GLU A 264 -11.78 -4.16 14.27
CA GLU A 264 -11.43 -2.92 13.58
C GLU A 264 -10.15 -3.08 12.74
N LYS A 265 -9.10 -3.74 13.28
CA LYS A 265 -7.89 -4.06 12.52
C LYS A 265 -8.18 -4.94 11.30
N ALA A 266 -9.11 -5.89 11.41
CA ALA A 266 -9.55 -6.68 10.26
C ALA A 266 -10.23 -5.82 9.17
N ARG A 267 -11.06 -4.86 9.59
CA ARG A 267 -11.71 -3.91 8.68
C ARG A 267 -10.69 -3.01 7.99
N GLU A 268 -9.78 -2.42 8.75
CA GLU A 268 -8.67 -1.60 8.22
C GLU A 268 -7.83 -2.39 7.22
N ASN A 269 -7.50 -3.66 7.53
CA ASN A 269 -6.73 -4.50 6.63
C ASN A 269 -7.46 -4.83 5.33
N SER A 270 -8.76 -5.06 5.41
CA SER A 270 -9.60 -5.26 4.22
C SER A 270 -9.63 -4.03 3.32
N VAL A 271 -9.57 -2.82 3.89
CA VAL A 271 -9.47 -1.58 3.11
C VAL A 271 -8.06 -1.43 2.52
N ARG A 272 -7.02 -1.72 3.30
CA ARG A 272 -5.62 -1.72 2.83
C ARG A 272 -5.43 -2.64 1.63
N GLU A 273 -6.00 -3.84 1.68
CA GLU A 273 -5.95 -4.79 0.56
C GLU A 273 -6.65 -4.25 -0.70
N LYS A 274 -7.79 -3.58 -0.56
CA LYS A 274 -8.47 -2.94 -1.71
C LYS A 274 -7.59 -1.86 -2.35
N MET A 275 -6.92 -1.06 -1.54
CA MET A 275 -5.98 -0.04 -2.04
C MET A 275 -4.75 -0.67 -2.69
N LEU A 276 -4.21 -1.72 -2.08
CA LEU A 276 -3.10 -2.50 -2.61
C LEU A 276 -3.42 -3.10 -3.98
N ARG A 277 -4.65 -3.59 -4.18
CA ARG A 277 -5.12 -4.04 -5.50
C ARG A 277 -5.07 -2.94 -6.55
N VAL A 278 -5.53 -1.73 -6.23
CA VAL A 278 -5.50 -0.59 -7.16
C VAL A 278 -4.06 -0.18 -7.48
N GLN A 279 -3.17 -0.17 -6.48
CA GLN A 279 -1.75 0.07 -6.68
C GLN A 279 -1.12 -0.98 -7.61
N LEU A 280 -1.35 -2.27 -7.33
CA LEU A 280 -0.84 -3.37 -8.16
C LEU A 280 -1.38 -3.31 -9.60
N GLU A 281 -2.64 -2.92 -9.79
CA GLU A 281 -3.22 -2.72 -11.13
C GLU A 281 -2.44 -1.65 -11.92
N SER A 282 -2.08 -0.53 -11.26
CA SER A 282 -1.23 0.51 -11.85
C SER A 282 0.17 -0.01 -12.16
N LEU A 283 0.81 -0.73 -11.23
CA LEU A 283 2.16 -1.26 -11.42
C LEU A 283 2.22 -2.28 -12.56
N ILE A 284 1.17 -3.08 -12.75
CA ILE A 284 1.11 -4.03 -13.87
C ILE A 284 0.95 -3.27 -15.19
N ALA A 285 0.14 -2.21 -15.24
CA ALA A 285 0.00 -1.38 -16.44
C ALA A 285 1.31 -0.65 -16.80
N GLU A 286 2.15 -0.34 -15.81
CA GLU A 286 3.47 0.28 -15.99
C GLU A 286 4.61 -0.74 -16.19
N ALA A 287 4.33 -2.04 -16.07
CA ALA A 287 5.35 -3.08 -16.10
C ALA A 287 6.10 -3.14 -17.44
N ASP A 288 7.34 -3.60 -17.37
CA ASP A 288 8.08 -3.97 -18.57
C ASP A 288 7.77 -5.42 -18.94
N VAL A 289 7.55 -5.66 -20.24
CA VAL A 289 7.14 -6.96 -20.76
C VAL A 289 8.14 -7.45 -21.80
N TRP A 290 8.57 -8.70 -21.65
CA TRP A 290 9.36 -9.42 -22.63
C TRP A 290 8.65 -10.70 -23.02
N ALA A 291 8.80 -11.12 -24.26
CA ALA A 291 8.28 -12.38 -24.76
C ALA A 291 9.23 -12.93 -25.82
N ILE A 292 9.57 -14.23 -25.70
CA ILE A 292 10.35 -14.98 -26.70
C ILE A 292 11.59 -14.25 -27.24
N GLY A 293 12.30 -13.50 -26.39
CA GLY A 293 13.56 -12.81 -26.77
C GLY A 293 13.44 -11.34 -27.10
N GLU A 294 12.21 -10.81 -27.13
CA GLU A 294 11.96 -9.42 -27.47
C GLU A 294 11.29 -8.66 -26.35
N ARG A 295 11.64 -7.38 -26.22
CA ARG A 295 10.92 -6.45 -25.33
C ARG A 295 9.72 -5.90 -26.07
N LEU A 296 8.54 -6.06 -25.50
CA LEU A 296 7.31 -5.59 -26.11
C LEU A 296 7.09 -4.09 -25.82
N PRO A 297 6.59 -3.31 -26.79
CA PRO A 297 6.24 -1.91 -26.57
C PRO A 297 5.00 -1.80 -25.68
N LYS A 298 4.96 -0.78 -24.83
CA LYS A 298 3.79 -0.46 -23.99
C LYS A 298 2.69 0.17 -24.85
N LYS A 299 1.77 -0.65 -25.37
CA LYS A 299 0.65 -0.19 -26.22
C LYS A 299 -0.71 -0.25 -25.52
N SER A 300 -0.84 -1.13 -24.53
CA SER A 300 -2.06 -1.37 -23.77
C SER A 300 -2.13 -0.54 -22.48
N SER A 301 -3.32 -0.07 -22.11
CA SER A 301 -3.53 0.70 -20.87
C SER A 301 -4.08 -0.13 -19.70
N THR A 302 -4.45 -1.40 -19.90
CA THR A 302 -5.01 -2.26 -18.84
C THR A 302 -4.22 -3.55 -18.67
N PRO A 303 -4.08 -4.10 -17.45
CA PRO A 303 -3.35 -5.34 -17.20
C PRO A 303 -3.76 -6.53 -18.06
N SER A 304 -5.07 -6.79 -18.20
CA SER A 304 -5.55 -7.92 -19.01
C SER A 304 -5.22 -7.76 -20.49
N SER A 305 -5.35 -6.55 -21.05
CA SER A 305 -5.04 -6.32 -22.47
C SER A 305 -3.54 -6.42 -22.75
N MET A 306 -2.69 -6.05 -21.78
CA MET A 306 -1.25 -6.24 -21.85
C MET A 306 -0.87 -7.72 -21.92
N VAL A 307 -1.47 -8.55 -21.07
CA VAL A 307 -1.25 -10.01 -21.10
C VAL A 307 -1.77 -10.59 -22.41
N ASP A 308 -2.96 -10.18 -22.87
CA ASP A 308 -3.53 -10.64 -24.13
C ASP A 308 -2.66 -10.28 -25.35
N GLU A 309 -2.05 -9.09 -25.37
CA GLU A 309 -1.13 -8.68 -26.43
C GLU A 309 0.16 -9.49 -26.39
N ALA A 310 0.71 -9.77 -25.21
CA ALA A 310 1.88 -10.63 -25.07
C ALA A 310 1.58 -12.07 -25.52
N CYS A 311 0.44 -12.63 -25.13
CA CYS A 311 -0.04 -13.94 -25.58
C CYS A 311 -0.22 -13.98 -27.10
N ARG A 312 -0.80 -12.92 -27.68
CA ARG A 312 -0.91 -12.78 -29.14
C ARG A 312 0.44 -12.82 -29.82
N TYR A 313 1.39 -12.04 -29.31
CA TYR A 313 2.74 -11.97 -29.86
C TYR A 313 3.42 -13.34 -29.86
N VAL A 314 3.34 -14.08 -28.75
CA VAL A 314 3.85 -15.46 -28.70
C VAL A 314 3.16 -16.30 -29.77
N ILE A 315 1.82 -16.36 -29.80
CA ILE A 315 1.12 -17.22 -30.78
C ILE A 315 1.49 -16.89 -32.23
N GLU A 316 1.54 -15.61 -32.58
CA GLU A 316 1.85 -15.17 -33.94
C GLU A 316 3.30 -15.46 -34.34
N ASN A 317 4.24 -15.54 -33.39
CA ASN A 317 5.66 -15.74 -33.70
C ASN A 317 6.12 -17.19 -33.51
N THR A 318 5.54 -17.97 -32.60
CA THR A 318 5.90 -19.39 -32.41
C THR A 318 5.16 -20.29 -33.43
N PHE A 319 3.86 -20.07 -33.67
CA PHE A 319 3.09 -20.93 -34.60
C PHE A 319 3.30 -20.59 -36.08
N CYS A 320 3.60 -19.33 -36.42
CA CYS A 320 3.97 -18.98 -37.81
C CYS A 320 5.33 -19.56 -38.20
N GLN A 321 6.29 -19.63 -37.28
CA GLN A 321 7.57 -20.29 -37.53
C GLN A 321 7.39 -21.81 -37.73
N ALA A 322 6.52 -22.47 -36.96
CA ALA A 322 6.20 -23.89 -37.18
C ALA A 322 5.55 -24.16 -38.56
N LYS A 323 4.67 -23.27 -39.05
CA LYS A 323 4.11 -23.33 -40.42
C LYS A 323 5.17 -23.13 -41.51
N ASN A 324 6.15 -22.25 -41.27
CA ASN A 324 7.26 -22.04 -42.20
C ASN A 324 8.23 -23.22 -42.21
N ALA A 325 8.54 -23.81 -41.05
CA ALA A 325 9.37 -25.02 -40.98
C ALA A 325 8.72 -26.22 -41.68
N ALA A 326 7.40 -26.41 -41.53
CA ALA A 326 6.65 -27.47 -42.21
C ALA A 326 6.52 -27.28 -43.73
N SER A 327 6.48 -26.03 -44.21
CA SER A 327 6.45 -25.72 -45.65
C SER A 327 7.83 -25.76 -46.31
N VAL A 328 8.91 -25.48 -45.56
CA VAL A 328 10.29 -25.69 -46.00
C VAL A 328 10.60 -27.19 -46.11
N GLN A 329 10.17 -28.03 -45.15
CA GLN A 329 10.34 -29.49 -45.26
C GLN A 329 9.58 -30.14 -46.43
N ARG A 330 8.46 -29.54 -46.89
CA ARG A 330 7.77 -29.99 -48.11
C ARG A 330 8.46 -29.58 -49.41
N ARG A 331 9.23 -28.48 -49.42
CA ARG A 331 10.00 -28.05 -50.61
C ARG A 331 11.27 -28.86 -50.86
N TYR A 332 11.78 -29.57 -49.85
CA TYR A 332 12.95 -30.48 -49.99
C TYR A 332 12.55 -31.95 -50.20
N ARG A 333 11.27 -32.25 -50.44
CA ARG A 333 10.74 -33.61 -50.74
C ARG A 333 10.13 -33.76 -52.15
N THR A 334 10.41 -32.82 -53.03
CA THR A 334 10.22 -32.90 -54.49
C THR A 334 11.57 -32.64 -55.13
#